data_AF-A0ABC8UHP1-F1
#
_entry.id   AF-A0ABC8UHP1-F1
#
_cell.length_a   1.000
_cell.length_b   1.000
_cell.length_c   1.000
_cell.angle_alpha   90.00
_cell.angle_beta   90.00
_cell.angle_gamma   90.00
#
_symmetry.space_group_name_H-M   'P 1'
#
loop_
_entity.id
_entity.type
_entity.pdbx_description
1 polymer ?
#
loop_
_entity_poly.entity_id
_entity_poly.type
_entity_poly.pdbx_seq_one_letter_code
_entity_poly.pdbx_strand_id
1 'polypeptide(L)'
;MSNTVPDLTIVKDIPPAEHPVEVIGRIRDYPDQKNKPISALQINQDRQSLRVKTDIGFRDFSLDGVSLSEEEDLDGFYKKFVEERINGVKLGAKCTIMMYGPTGSGKSHTMFGCATQPGIVYKSLRDILGEEDEENGGNDQRVGVGTFVQVTVLEIYNEEIYDLLSTNTGGGFSLGWSKGSASKVRLEVMGKKAKNATFISGNEAGKISKEIQKVEKRRIVKSTLCNERSSRSHCMIILDVPTVGGRLMLVDMAGSENIEQAGQNGLEAKMQVEI
;
A
#
# COMPACT_ATOMS: atom_id res chain seq x y z
N MET A 1 -52.19 21.97 -28.61
CA MET A 1 -51.18 21.97 -27.54
C MET A 1 -50.99 20.52 -27.07
N SER A 2 -49.91 19.86 -27.50
CA SER A 2 -49.19 18.83 -26.74
C SER A 2 -47.98 18.40 -27.57
N ASN A 3 -46.86 19.09 -27.40
CA ASN A 3 -45.56 18.59 -27.86
C ASN A 3 -45.08 17.59 -26.81
N THR A 4 -45.11 16.29 -27.12
CA THR A 4 -44.39 15.27 -26.35
C THR A 4 -42.98 15.15 -26.89
N VAL A 5 -42.02 15.62 -26.11
CA VAL A 5 -40.58 15.39 -26.29
C VAL A 5 -40.31 13.91 -25.95
N PRO A 6 -39.59 13.13 -26.78
CA PRO A 6 -39.20 11.80 -26.38
C PRO A 6 -38.08 11.88 -25.33
N ASP A 7 -38.32 11.22 -24.20
CA ASP A 7 -37.41 11.07 -23.07
C ASP A 7 -36.18 10.26 -23.50
N LEU A 8 -35.01 10.88 -23.43
CA LEU A 8 -33.69 10.33 -23.72
C LEU A 8 -33.00 10.01 -22.39
N THR A 9 -33.49 9.01 -21.67
CA THR A 9 -32.79 8.47 -20.49
C THR A 9 -32.93 6.95 -20.38
N ILE A 10 -32.21 6.24 -21.23
CA ILE A 10 -31.69 4.91 -20.86
C ILE A 10 -30.20 4.94 -21.13
N VAL A 11 -29.46 5.52 -20.18
CA VAL A 11 -28.05 5.17 -20.01
C VAL A 11 -28.10 3.72 -19.55
N LYS A 12 -27.79 2.79 -20.47
CA LYS A 12 -27.52 1.41 -20.07
C LYS A 12 -26.37 1.47 -19.08
N ASP A 13 -26.61 1.08 -17.84
CA ASP A 13 -25.54 0.70 -16.91
C ASP A 13 -24.70 -0.35 -17.63
N ILE A 14 -23.55 0.09 -18.13
CA ILE A 14 -22.51 -0.82 -18.59
C ILE A 14 -21.99 -1.42 -17.28
N PRO A 15 -22.18 -2.73 -17.03
CA PRO A 15 -21.56 -3.34 -15.86
C PRO A 15 -20.06 -3.05 -15.93
N PRO A 16 -19.41 -2.66 -14.82
CA PRO A 16 -17.98 -2.39 -14.83
C PRO A 16 -17.29 -3.60 -15.44
N ALA A 17 -16.37 -3.34 -16.37
CA ALA A 17 -15.64 -4.41 -17.03
C ALA A 17 -15.02 -5.30 -15.95
N GLU A 18 -15.31 -6.60 -15.97
CA GLU A 18 -14.60 -7.61 -15.17
C GLU A 18 -13.15 -7.71 -15.68
N HIS A 19 -12.36 -6.66 -15.47
CA HIS A 19 -10.92 -6.76 -15.55
C HIS A 19 -10.42 -7.17 -14.17
N PRO A 20 -9.49 -8.14 -14.05
CA PRO A 20 -9.02 -8.63 -12.75
C PRO A 20 -8.20 -7.60 -11.96
N VAL A 21 -8.07 -6.38 -12.46
CA VAL A 21 -7.29 -5.29 -11.87
C VAL A 21 -8.17 -4.06 -11.80
N GLU A 22 -8.28 -3.51 -10.59
CA GLU A 22 -8.97 -2.27 -10.27
C GLU A 22 -7.92 -1.16 -10.02
N VAL A 23 -8.11 0.00 -10.63
CA VAL A 23 -7.22 1.16 -10.54
C VAL A 23 -7.93 2.31 -9.85
N ILE A 24 -7.46 2.63 -8.65
CA ILE A 24 -8.03 3.71 -7.82
C ILE A 24 -7.05 4.89 -7.72
N GLY A 25 -7.52 6.08 -8.06
CA GLY A 25 -6.78 7.33 -7.90
C GLY A 25 -7.04 7.96 -6.53
N ARG A 26 -6.08 7.91 -5.60
CA ARG A 26 -6.16 8.69 -4.35
C ARG A 26 -5.43 10.03 -4.49
N ILE A 27 -6.19 11.11 -4.60
CA ILE A 27 -5.66 12.47 -4.75
C ILE A 27 -5.50 13.09 -3.37
N ARG A 28 -4.30 13.61 -3.10
CA ARG A 28 -3.96 14.28 -1.83
C ARG A 28 -4.07 15.78 -1.94
N ASP A 29 -4.46 16.43 -0.84
CA ASP A 29 -4.35 17.88 -0.71
C ASP A 29 -2.88 18.32 -0.66
N TYR A 30 -2.64 19.55 -1.08
CA TYR A 30 -1.38 20.24 -0.82
C TYR A 30 -1.27 20.53 0.68
N PRO A 31 -0.17 20.16 1.34
CA PRO A 31 0.02 20.50 2.75
C PRO A 31 0.06 22.03 2.91
N ASP A 32 -0.91 22.55 3.68
CA ASP A 32 -1.04 23.92 4.22
C ASP A 32 -0.19 24.99 3.52
N GLN A 33 -0.54 25.35 2.29
CA GLN A 33 -0.12 26.61 1.69
C GLN A 33 -1.26 27.62 1.81
N LYS A 34 -0.97 28.80 2.41
CA LYS A 34 -1.91 29.93 2.56
C LYS A 34 -2.53 30.38 1.23
N ASN A 35 -1.90 30.04 0.10
CA ASN A 35 -2.45 30.18 -1.25
C ASN A 35 -2.47 28.79 -1.91
N LYS A 36 -3.64 28.17 -2.04
CA LYS A 36 -3.78 26.93 -2.83
C LYS A 36 -3.44 27.26 -4.29
N PRO A 37 -2.37 26.68 -4.89
CA PRO A 37 -2.15 26.83 -6.32
C PRO A 37 -3.35 26.27 -7.09
N ILE A 38 -3.61 26.79 -8.28
CA ILE A 38 -4.66 26.25 -9.15
C ILE A 38 -4.31 24.79 -9.42
N SER A 39 -5.14 23.87 -8.93
CA SER A 39 -4.97 22.43 -9.18
C SER A 39 -4.89 22.17 -10.67
N ALA A 40 -3.84 21.47 -11.09
CA ALA A 40 -3.75 20.95 -12.46
C ALA A 40 -4.76 19.80 -12.69
N LEU A 41 -5.37 19.27 -11.62
CA LEU A 41 -6.34 18.19 -11.66
C LEU A 41 -7.76 18.73 -11.47
N GLN A 42 -8.64 18.39 -12.40
CA GLN A 42 -10.09 18.56 -12.30
C GLN A 42 -10.71 17.17 -12.19
N ILE A 43 -11.51 16.93 -11.14
CA ILE A 43 -12.13 15.64 -10.90
C ILE A 43 -13.62 15.79 -11.16
N ASN A 44 -14.17 14.89 -11.97
CA ASN A 44 -15.58 14.91 -12.29
C ASN A 44 -16.41 14.39 -11.11
N GLN A 45 -17.68 14.79 -11.08
CA GLN A 45 -18.62 14.39 -10.02
C GLN A 45 -18.87 12.87 -9.97
N ASP A 46 -18.61 12.17 -11.08
CA ASP A 46 -18.71 10.72 -11.18
C ASP A 46 -17.67 9.96 -10.34
N ARG A 47 -16.64 10.64 -9.82
CA ARG A 47 -15.53 10.05 -9.05
C ARG A 47 -14.82 8.92 -9.80
N GLN A 48 -14.81 8.97 -11.12
CA GLN A 48 -14.16 7.99 -12.00
C GLN A 48 -13.37 8.67 -13.11
N SER A 49 -13.80 9.86 -13.54
CA SER A 49 -13.15 10.61 -14.59
C SER A 49 -12.36 11.79 -14.01
N LEU A 50 -11.15 12.00 -14.52
CA LEU A 50 -10.31 13.14 -14.14
C LEU A 50 -9.66 13.76 -15.38
N ARG A 51 -9.48 15.08 -15.31
CA ARG A 51 -8.86 15.90 -16.34
C ARG A 51 -7.60 16.56 -15.80
N VAL A 52 -6.49 16.36 -16.49
CA VAL A 52 -5.18 16.92 -16.15
C VAL A 52 -4.86 18.06 -17.11
N LYS A 53 -4.60 19.24 -16.57
CA LYS A 53 -4.04 20.37 -17.30
C LYS A 53 -2.53 20.14 -17.51
N THR A 54 -2.12 20.25 -18.77
CA THR A 54 -0.73 20.14 -19.23
C THR A 54 -0.33 21.41 -19.98
N ASP A 55 0.95 21.57 -20.28
CA ASP A 55 1.46 22.73 -21.03
C ASP A 55 0.87 22.85 -22.44
N ILE A 56 0.39 21.74 -23.00
CA ILE A 56 -0.16 21.64 -24.35
C ILE A 56 -1.70 21.49 -24.39
N GLY A 57 -2.39 21.65 -23.26
CA GLY A 57 -3.85 21.54 -23.17
C GLY A 57 -4.31 20.59 -22.06
N PHE A 58 -5.42 19.89 -22.28
CA PHE A 58 -6.01 18.98 -21.29
C PHE A 58 -5.91 17.53 -21.73
N ARG A 59 -5.72 16.61 -20.78
CA ARG A 59 -5.86 15.17 -20.99
C ARG A 59 -6.90 14.60 -20.02
N ASP A 60 -7.77 13.77 -20.55
CA ASP A 60 -8.81 13.10 -19.77
C ASP A 60 -8.41 11.64 -19.51
N PHE A 61 -8.68 11.18 -18.30
CA PHE A 61 -8.43 9.82 -17.83
C PHE A 61 -9.68 9.29 -17.14
N SER A 62 -9.90 7.98 -17.25
CA SER A 62 -10.94 7.25 -16.54
C SER A 62 -10.29 6.14 -15.71
N LEU A 63 -10.69 6.06 -14.44
CA LEU A 63 -10.26 5.09 -13.45
C LEU A 63 -11.49 4.38 -12.87
N ASP A 64 -11.29 3.28 -12.15
CA ASP A 64 -12.39 2.56 -11.51
C ASP A 64 -12.95 3.34 -10.31
N GLY A 65 -12.12 4.19 -9.70
CA GLY A 65 -12.55 5.12 -8.67
C GLY A 65 -11.52 6.20 -8.33
N VAL A 66 -12.02 7.31 -7.78
CA VAL A 66 -11.23 8.44 -7.31
C VAL A 66 -11.62 8.79 -5.87
N SER A 67 -10.61 8.85 -5.00
CA SER A 67 -10.72 9.28 -3.60
C SER A 67 -10.01 10.63 -3.43
N LEU A 68 -10.66 11.55 -2.69
CA LEU A 68 -10.09 12.85 -2.32
C LEU A 68 -9.76 12.87 -0.84
N SER A 69 -8.49 13.07 -0.49
CA SER A 69 -8.09 13.07 0.93
C SER A 69 -8.68 14.22 1.75
N GLU A 70 -9.17 15.29 1.10
CA GLU A 70 -9.87 16.40 1.75
C GLU A 70 -11.25 16.00 2.28
N GLU A 71 -11.88 15.01 1.64
CA GLU A 71 -13.25 14.60 1.93
C GLU A 71 -13.30 13.21 2.58
N GLU A 72 -12.31 12.37 2.27
CA GLU A 72 -12.28 10.97 2.64
C GLU A 72 -10.94 10.63 3.30
N ASP A 73 -11.07 10.18 4.54
CA ASP A 73 -9.96 9.80 5.39
C ASP A 73 -9.46 8.38 5.00
N LEU A 74 -8.50 7.79 5.72
CA LEU A 74 -8.02 6.43 5.41
C LEU A 74 -9.06 5.36 5.76
N ASP A 75 -9.95 5.61 6.73
CA ASP A 75 -11.01 4.68 7.08
C ASP A 75 -12.08 4.60 5.98
N GLY A 76 -12.58 5.75 5.54
CA GLY A 76 -13.52 5.84 4.42
C GLY A 76 -12.96 5.20 3.15
N PHE A 77 -11.70 5.48 2.82
CA PHE A 77 -11.03 4.86 1.68
C PHE A 77 -10.91 3.34 1.82
N TYR A 78 -10.54 2.85 3.00
CA TYR A 78 -10.43 1.41 3.24
C TYR A 78 -11.77 0.71 3.04
N LYS A 79 -12.83 1.22 3.68
CA LYS A 79 -14.20 0.68 3.55
C LYS A 79 -14.66 0.68 2.10
N LYS A 80 -14.39 1.76 1.38
CA LYS A 80 -14.86 1.95 0.00
C LYS A 80 -14.13 1.10 -1.04
N PHE A 81 -12.81 0.95 -0.92
CA PHE A 81 -11.98 0.39 -2.00
C PHE A 81 -11.19 -0.87 -1.63
N VAL A 82 -11.10 -1.22 -0.34
CA VAL A 82 -10.17 -2.26 0.14
C VAL A 82 -10.90 -3.39 0.87
N GLU A 83 -11.89 -3.07 1.70
CA GLU A 83 -12.58 -4.01 2.59
C GLU A 83 -13.10 -5.26 1.86
N GLU A 84 -13.74 -5.09 0.70
CA GLU A 84 -14.31 -6.19 -0.07
C GLU A 84 -13.23 -7.20 -0.53
N ARG A 85 -12.02 -6.70 -0.79
CA ARG A 85 -10.87 -7.52 -1.21
C ARG A 85 -10.31 -8.29 -0.01
N ILE A 86 -10.35 -7.68 1.18
CA ILE A 86 -9.98 -8.34 2.44
C ILE A 86 -11.00 -9.43 2.80
N ASN A 87 -12.29 -9.19 2.57
CA ASN A 87 -13.33 -10.21 2.69
C ASN A 87 -13.06 -11.39 1.76
N GLY A 88 -12.64 -11.14 0.51
CA GLY A 88 -12.17 -12.19 -0.39
C GLY A 88 -11.02 -13.00 0.20
N VAL A 89 -10.01 -12.35 0.79
CA VAL A 89 -8.86 -13.03 1.43
C VAL A 89 -9.30 -13.88 2.61
N LYS A 90 -10.26 -13.43 3.42
CA LYS A 90 -10.87 -14.20 4.53
C LYS A 90 -11.60 -15.45 4.04
N LEU A 91 -11.98 -15.49 2.76
CA LEU A 91 -12.60 -16.65 2.09
C LEU A 91 -11.61 -17.47 1.25
N GLY A 92 -10.30 -17.20 1.35
CA GLY A 92 -9.25 -17.96 0.65
C GLY A 92 -8.78 -17.34 -0.68
N ALA A 93 -9.26 -16.15 -1.04
CA ALA A 93 -8.78 -15.46 -2.23
C ALA A 93 -7.34 -14.95 -2.07
N LYS A 94 -6.70 -14.69 -3.21
CA LYS A 94 -5.36 -14.09 -3.28
C LYS A 94 -5.49 -12.70 -3.87
N CYS A 95 -5.09 -11.69 -3.11
CA CYS A 95 -5.19 -10.28 -3.48
C CYS A 95 -3.81 -9.61 -3.40
N THR A 96 -3.54 -8.71 -4.34
CA THR A 96 -2.37 -7.81 -4.28
C THR A 96 -2.84 -6.37 -4.42
N ILE A 97 -2.43 -5.52 -3.49
CA ILE A 97 -2.71 -4.08 -3.51
C ILE A 97 -1.39 -3.35 -3.57
N MET A 98 -1.23 -2.50 -4.59
CA MET A 98 0.00 -1.75 -4.83
C MET A 98 -0.26 -0.25 -4.72
N MET A 99 0.61 0.46 -4.00
CA MET A 99 0.64 1.92 -4.00
C MET A 99 1.65 2.39 -5.01
N TYR A 100 1.21 3.10 -6.05
CA TYR A 100 2.06 3.61 -7.11
C TYR A 100 1.92 5.12 -7.25
N GLY A 101 3.02 5.79 -7.63
CA GLY A 101 3.07 7.23 -7.83
C GLY A 101 4.41 7.86 -7.45
N PRO A 102 4.59 9.17 -7.74
CA PRO A 102 5.87 9.85 -7.52
C PRO A 102 6.25 9.93 -6.04
N THR A 103 7.53 10.19 -5.76
CA THR A 103 7.98 10.49 -4.38
C THR A 103 7.19 11.67 -3.81
N GLY A 104 6.81 11.58 -2.53
CA GLY A 104 5.97 12.59 -1.87
C GLY A 104 4.46 12.47 -2.13
N SER A 105 3.99 11.62 -3.04
CA SER A 105 2.55 11.43 -3.27
C SER A 105 1.80 10.72 -2.13
N GLY A 106 2.51 10.30 -1.08
CA GLY A 106 1.98 9.70 0.14
C GLY A 106 1.65 8.20 0.06
N LYS A 107 2.26 7.44 -0.85
CA LYS A 107 2.13 5.96 -0.94
C LYS A 107 2.22 5.27 0.44
N SER A 108 3.33 5.50 1.15
CA SER A 108 3.56 4.93 2.49
C SER A 108 2.53 5.42 3.51
N HIS A 109 2.03 6.66 3.41
CA HIS A 109 0.95 7.14 4.26
C HIS A 109 -0.37 6.40 3.97
N THR A 110 -0.68 6.05 2.73
CA THR A 110 -1.86 5.21 2.46
C THR A 110 -1.66 3.79 3.00
N MET A 111 -0.46 3.25 2.80
CA MET A 111 -0.14 1.87 3.18
C MET A 111 -0.13 1.66 4.69
N PHE A 112 0.57 2.52 5.43
CA PHE A 112 0.84 2.35 6.85
C PHE A 112 0.10 3.38 7.72
N GLY A 113 -0.19 4.57 7.19
CA GLY A 113 -0.88 5.62 7.93
C GLY A 113 -0.02 6.25 9.02
N CYS A 114 -0.66 6.72 10.07
CA CYS A 114 -0.04 7.33 11.24
C CYS A 114 -0.68 6.80 12.53
N ALA A 115 -0.18 7.24 13.68
CA ALA A 115 -0.64 6.76 14.99
C ALA A 115 -2.14 6.98 15.24
N THR A 116 -2.70 8.08 14.74
CA THR A 116 -4.12 8.41 14.88
C THR A 116 -4.98 7.89 13.75
N GLN A 117 -4.37 7.50 12.63
CA GLN A 117 -5.07 7.09 11.43
C GLN A 117 -4.32 5.91 10.78
N PRO A 118 -4.59 4.66 11.21
CA PRO A 118 -3.90 3.48 10.68
C PRO A 118 -4.17 3.29 9.19
N GLY A 119 -3.13 2.91 8.44
CA GLY A 119 -3.24 2.59 7.01
C GLY A 119 -3.78 1.19 6.73
N ILE A 120 -3.77 0.84 5.45
CA ILE A 120 -4.31 -0.43 4.93
C ILE A 120 -3.68 -1.65 5.62
N VAL A 121 -2.37 -1.66 5.88
CA VAL A 121 -1.70 -2.80 6.53
C VAL A 121 -2.36 -3.17 7.86
N TYR A 122 -2.55 -2.17 8.72
CA TYR A 122 -3.06 -2.37 10.07
C TYR A 122 -4.57 -2.65 10.07
N LYS A 123 -5.33 -1.98 9.20
CA LYS A 123 -6.77 -2.22 9.04
C LYS A 123 -7.05 -3.63 8.49
N SER A 124 -6.31 -4.06 7.47
CA SER A 124 -6.45 -5.40 6.88
C SER A 124 -6.12 -6.50 7.89
N LEU A 125 -5.07 -6.31 8.68
CA LEU A 125 -4.67 -7.26 9.71
C LEU A 125 -5.77 -7.44 10.78
N ARG A 126 -6.33 -6.33 11.25
CA ARG A 126 -7.43 -6.29 12.21
C ARG A 126 -8.69 -6.99 11.67
N ASP A 127 -9.08 -6.66 10.44
CA ASP A 127 -10.26 -7.22 9.78
C ASP A 127 -10.12 -8.74 9.49
N ILE A 128 -8.95 -9.18 9.03
CA ILE A 128 -8.65 -10.61 8.81
C ILE A 128 -8.75 -11.40 10.12
N LEU A 129 -8.26 -10.85 11.22
CA LEU A 129 -8.29 -11.49 12.53
C LEU A 129 -9.63 -11.33 13.26
N GLY A 130 -10.57 -10.57 12.71
CA GLY A 130 -11.89 -10.34 13.30
C GLY A 130 -11.84 -9.53 14.60
N GLU A 131 -10.85 -8.65 14.73
CA GLU A 131 -10.80 -7.67 15.82
C GLU A 131 -11.68 -6.47 15.41
N GLU A 132 -12.86 -6.32 15.98
CA GLU A 132 -13.68 -5.13 15.73
C GLU A 132 -13.13 -3.93 16.50
N ASP A 133 -13.27 -2.73 15.93
CA ASP A 133 -13.10 -1.50 16.71
C ASP A 133 -14.17 -1.48 17.80
N GLU A 134 -13.75 -1.30 19.06
CA GLU A 134 -14.63 -1.25 20.24
C GLU A 134 -15.79 -0.23 20.13
N GLU A 135 -15.77 0.65 19.12
CA GLU A 135 -16.80 1.65 18.83
C GLU A 135 -18.06 1.10 18.15
N ASN A 136 -17.99 -0.01 17.43
CA ASN A 136 -19.15 -0.60 16.76
C ASN A 136 -19.56 -1.87 17.49
N GLY A 137 -20.42 -1.74 18.51
CA GLY A 137 -21.03 -2.84 19.27
C GLY A 137 -22.00 -3.72 18.46
N GLY A 138 -21.61 -4.15 17.26
CA GLY A 138 -22.37 -5.01 16.36
C GLY A 138 -21.97 -6.46 16.52
N ASN A 139 -22.72 -7.18 17.34
CA ASN A 139 -22.52 -8.60 17.60
C ASN A 139 -22.95 -9.43 16.35
N ASP A 140 -22.15 -9.48 15.29
CA ASP A 140 -22.43 -10.34 14.14
C ASP A 140 -21.19 -11.12 13.65
N GLN A 141 -21.30 -12.44 13.71
CA GLN A 141 -20.37 -13.45 13.19
C GLN A 141 -18.91 -13.34 13.63
N ARG A 142 -18.64 -13.84 14.85
CA ARG A 142 -17.32 -14.31 15.27
C ARG A 142 -16.78 -15.40 14.34
N VAL A 143 -16.14 -15.01 13.24
CA VAL A 143 -15.23 -15.88 12.46
C VAL A 143 -13.92 -16.12 13.23
N GLY A 144 -13.71 -15.43 14.35
CA GLY A 144 -12.44 -15.37 15.10
C GLY A 144 -12.07 -16.57 15.99
N VAL A 145 -12.82 -17.68 16.00
CA VAL A 145 -12.39 -18.86 16.79
C VAL A 145 -11.43 -19.71 15.94
N GLY A 146 -10.15 -19.32 15.92
CA GLY A 146 -9.04 -20.14 15.39
C GLY A 146 -8.29 -19.58 14.18
N THR A 147 -8.67 -18.41 13.67
CA THR A 147 -7.93 -17.76 12.58
C THR A 147 -6.62 -17.17 13.10
N PHE A 148 -5.53 -17.45 12.38
CA PHE A 148 -4.22 -16.84 12.61
C PHE A 148 -3.63 -16.43 11.27
N VAL A 149 -2.69 -15.48 11.31
CA VAL A 149 -1.97 -15.02 10.12
C VAL A 149 -0.48 -15.31 10.26
N GLN A 150 0.17 -15.51 9.12
CA GLN A 150 1.62 -15.47 8.99
C GLN A 150 1.98 -14.22 8.20
N VAL A 151 2.82 -13.36 8.78
CA VAL A 151 3.22 -12.10 8.17
C VAL A 151 4.70 -12.12 7.85
N THR A 152 5.02 -11.86 6.58
CA THR A 152 6.38 -11.63 6.09
C THR A 152 6.53 -10.17 5.66
N VAL A 153 7.65 -9.54 5.99
CA VAL A 153 7.95 -8.16 5.58
C VAL A 153 9.28 -8.13 4.84
N LEU A 154 9.24 -7.72 3.57
CA LEU A 154 10.39 -7.68 2.68
C LEU A 154 10.67 -6.26 2.18
N GLU A 155 11.93 -5.99 1.86
CA GLU A 155 12.33 -4.84 1.06
C GLU A 155 12.97 -5.33 -0.24
N ILE A 156 12.52 -4.79 -1.37
CA ILE A 156 13.26 -4.88 -2.63
C ILE A 156 14.04 -3.60 -2.79
N TYR A 157 15.36 -3.71 -2.92
CA TYR A 157 16.25 -2.57 -3.10
C TYR A 157 17.41 -2.99 -4.00
N ASN A 158 17.62 -2.26 -5.10
CA ASN A 158 18.68 -2.54 -6.06
C ASN A 158 18.61 -4.00 -6.58
N GLU A 159 17.41 -4.43 -7.01
CA GLU A 159 17.11 -5.81 -7.46
C GLU A 159 17.33 -6.92 -6.42
N GLU A 160 17.66 -6.57 -5.18
CA GLU A 160 17.89 -7.52 -4.09
C GLU A 160 16.73 -7.54 -3.10
N ILE A 161 16.36 -8.76 -2.67
CA ILE A 161 15.32 -8.97 -1.67
C ILE A 161 15.95 -9.09 -0.28
N TYR A 162 15.46 -8.30 0.65
CA TYR A 162 15.90 -8.27 2.04
C TYR A 162 14.76 -8.63 2.98
N ASP A 163 15.00 -9.55 3.91
CA ASP A 163 14.11 -9.83 5.03
C ASP A 163 14.22 -8.71 6.08
N LEU A 164 13.08 -8.06 6.37
CA LEU A 164 13.01 -6.98 7.35
C LEU A 164 12.64 -7.44 8.77
N LEU A 165 12.10 -8.65 8.90
CA LEU A 165 11.78 -9.28 10.18
C LEU A 165 13.00 -9.96 10.78
N SER A 166 13.94 -10.41 9.95
CA SER A 166 15.19 -10.97 10.42
C SER A 166 15.99 -9.93 11.21
N THR A 167 16.07 -10.14 12.51
CA THR A 167 17.09 -9.54 13.36
C THR A 167 18.21 -10.56 13.47
N ASN A 168 19.45 -10.15 13.24
CA ASN A 168 20.60 -11.03 13.35
C ASN A 168 20.87 -11.34 14.84
N THR A 169 19.96 -12.07 15.51
CA THR A 169 20.23 -12.80 16.74
C THR A 169 20.63 -14.20 16.33
N GLY A 170 21.86 -14.33 15.83
CA GLY A 170 22.50 -15.60 15.56
C GLY A 170 22.58 -16.44 16.83
N GLY A 171 21.58 -17.30 17.04
CA GLY A 171 21.62 -18.46 17.93
C GLY A 171 22.03 -19.71 17.14
N GLY A 172 23.16 -19.61 16.43
CA GLY A 172 23.79 -20.71 15.70
C GLY A 172 25.27 -20.37 15.61
N PHE A 173 26.08 -21.11 16.37
CA PHE A 173 27.51 -20.88 16.54
C PHE A 173 28.25 -20.74 15.21
N SER A 174 28.68 -19.53 14.88
CA SER A 174 29.85 -19.28 14.05
C SER A 174 30.59 -18.09 14.63
N LEU A 175 31.71 -18.39 15.28
CA LEU A 175 32.62 -17.45 15.91
C LEU A 175 33.31 -16.60 14.83
N GLY A 176 32.90 -15.35 14.71
CA GLY A 176 33.55 -14.34 13.87
C GLY A 176 33.06 -12.96 14.28
N TRP A 177 33.81 -12.30 15.17
CA TRP A 177 33.47 -10.96 15.64
C TRP A 177 33.40 -9.95 14.49
N SER A 178 32.22 -9.37 14.28
CA SER A 178 32.11 -8.00 13.79
C SER A 178 31.02 -7.29 14.57
N LYS A 179 31.44 -6.38 15.45
CA LYS A 179 30.57 -5.38 16.08
C LYS A 179 30.15 -4.40 14.98
N GLY A 180 28.93 -4.51 14.46
CA GLY A 180 28.40 -3.51 13.54
C GLY A 180 27.12 -3.91 12.84
N SER A 181 26.05 -3.17 13.10
CA SER A 181 24.78 -3.11 12.37
C SER A 181 23.94 -4.40 12.38
N ALA A 182 22.68 -4.28 12.81
CA ALA A 182 21.65 -5.27 12.51
C ALA A 182 21.45 -5.33 10.99
N SER A 183 22.27 -6.12 10.31
CA SER A 183 22.24 -6.28 8.86
C SER A 183 21.01 -7.09 8.48
N LYS A 184 20.20 -6.53 7.55
CA LYS A 184 19.09 -7.23 6.91
C LYS A 184 19.62 -8.51 6.26
N VAL A 185 18.90 -9.61 6.36
CA VAL A 185 19.29 -10.86 5.69
C VAL A 185 18.86 -10.76 4.22
N ARG A 186 19.83 -10.80 3.31
CA ARG A 186 19.58 -10.91 1.87
C ARG A 186 19.02 -12.31 1.59
N LEU A 187 17.90 -12.38 0.90
CA LEU A 187 17.25 -13.65 0.56
C LEU A 187 17.69 -14.12 -0.81
N GLU A 188 17.95 -15.41 -0.95
CA GLU A 188 18.14 -16.03 -2.25
C GLU A 188 16.79 -16.24 -2.94
N VAL A 189 16.69 -15.78 -4.18
CA VAL A 189 15.54 -16.00 -5.05
C VAL A 189 15.75 -17.27 -5.86
N MET A 190 14.91 -18.28 -5.63
CA MET A 190 14.88 -19.49 -6.50
C MET A 190 13.52 -19.56 -7.19
N GLY A 191 13.48 -19.16 -8.47
CA GLY A 191 12.24 -19.04 -9.22
C GLY A 191 11.36 -17.91 -8.69
N LYS A 192 10.08 -18.17 -8.39
CA LYS A 192 9.11 -17.18 -7.89
C LYS A 192 9.03 -17.08 -6.36
N LYS A 193 9.99 -17.66 -5.62
CA LYS A 193 9.96 -17.72 -4.15
C LYS A 193 11.27 -17.22 -3.56
N ALA A 194 11.17 -16.31 -2.59
CA ALA A 194 12.25 -16.00 -1.67
C ALA A 194 12.33 -17.11 -0.61
N LYS A 195 13.42 -17.88 -0.58
CA LYS A 195 13.58 -18.96 0.42
C LYS A 195 13.99 -18.36 1.76
N ASN A 196 13.60 -19.03 2.85
CA ASN A 196 14.00 -18.71 4.23
C ASN A 196 13.61 -17.31 4.72
N ALA A 197 12.60 -16.69 4.10
CA ALA A 197 12.01 -15.47 4.66
C ALA A 197 11.42 -15.77 6.03
N THR A 198 11.79 -14.96 7.02
CA THR A 198 11.19 -15.01 8.36
C THR A 198 9.74 -14.57 8.26
N PHE A 199 8.89 -15.18 9.09
CA PHE A 199 7.53 -14.70 9.29
C PHE A 199 7.23 -14.62 10.79
N ILE A 200 6.37 -13.68 11.16
CA ILE A 200 5.72 -13.67 12.47
C ILE A 200 4.36 -14.32 12.34
N SER A 201 3.97 -15.14 13.31
CA SER A 201 2.68 -15.84 13.31
C SER A 201 1.89 -15.46 14.55
N GLY A 202 0.59 -15.24 14.40
CA GLY A 202 -0.26 -14.94 15.55
C GLY A 202 -1.71 -14.66 15.17
N ASN A 203 -2.53 -14.50 16.21
CA ASN A 203 -3.96 -14.21 16.13
C ASN A 203 -4.34 -12.90 16.84
N GLU A 204 -3.35 -12.11 17.29
CA GLU A 204 -3.54 -10.81 17.93
C GLU A 204 -2.96 -9.72 17.02
N ALA A 205 -3.82 -8.98 16.33
CA ALA A 205 -3.47 -7.93 15.38
C ALA A 205 -2.61 -6.86 16.07
N GLY A 206 -2.92 -6.50 17.31
CA GLY A 206 -2.13 -5.53 18.07
C GLY A 206 -0.67 -5.95 18.30
N LYS A 207 -0.40 -7.24 18.53
CA LYS A 207 0.99 -7.74 18.71
C LYS A 207 1.74 -7.76 17.39
N ILE A 208 1.10 -8.25 16.32
CA ILE A 208 1.69 -8.29 14.98
C ILE A 208 1.95 -6.86 14.46
N SER A 209 1.00 -5.94 14.65
CA SER A 209 1.14 -4.53 14.30
C SER A 209 2.36 -3.89 14.95
N LYS A 210 2.61 -4.18 16.23
CA LYS A 210 3.80 -3.66 16.93
C LYS A 210 5.11 -4.14 16.31
N GLU A 211 5.19 -5.39 15.84
CA GLU A 211 6.38 -5.89 15.16
C GLU A 211 6.56 -5.23 13.78
N ILE A 212 5.49 -5.02 13.02
CA ILE A 212 5.52 -4.28 11.75
C ILE A 212 5.99 -2.83 11.99
N GLN A 213 5.45 -2.15 13.01
CA GLN A 213 5.88 -0.78 13.37
C GLN A 213 7.37 -0.70 13.74
N LYS A 214 7.94 -1.73 14.38
CA LYS A 214 9.39 -1.78 14.64
C LYS A 214 10.18 -1.87 13.34
N VAL A 215 9.71 -2.68 12.37
CA VAL A 215 10.30 -2.77 11.04
C VAL A 215 10.26 -1.42 10.34
N GLU A 216 9.11 -0.76 10.33
CA GLU A 216 8.94 0.57 9.73
C GLU A 216 9.90 1.59 10.33
N LYS A 217 9.97 1.67 11.66
CA LYS A 217 10.89 2.58 12.36
C LYS A 217 12.34 2.34 11.94
N ARG A 218 12.78 1.08 11.86
CA ARG A 218 14.14 0.75 11.36
C ARG A 218 14.35 1.18 9.92
N ARG A 219 13.34 1.00 9.06
CA ARG A 219 13.38 1.42 7.65
C ARG A 219 13.51 2.94 7.53
N ILE A 220 12.70 3.69 8.28
CA ILE A 220 12.72 5.17 8.31
C ILE A 220 14.06 5.71 8.82
N VAL A 221 14.54 5.21 9.97
CA VAL A 221 15.83 5.65 10.53
C VAL A 221 16.98 5.40 9.54
N LYS A 222 16.97 4.25 8.85
CA LYS A 222 17.98 3.94 7.84
C LYS A 222 17.89 4.83 6.62
N SER A 223 16.69 5.21 6.16
CA SER A 223 16.54 6.16 5.04
C SER A 223 17.02 7.56 5.41
N THR A 224 16.87 7.98 6.66
CA THR A 224 17.42 9.28 7.12
C THR A 224 18.95 9.25 7.21
N LEU A 225 19.55 8.11 7.56
CA LEU A 225 21.01 7.94 7.70
C LEU A 225 21.74 7.65 6.38
N CYS A 226 21.06 7.04 5.41
CA CYS A 226 21.59 6.71 4.09
C CYS A 226 20.68 7.36 3.05
N ASN A 227 21.01 8.58 2.60
CA ASN A 227 20.34 9.37 1.56
C ASN A 227 19.05 8.74 1.00
N GLU A 228 17.89 9.23 1.45
CA GLU A 228 16.54 8.97 0.92
C GLU A 228 16.33 7.56 0.33
N ARG A 229 16.70 6.52 1.08
CA ARG A 229 16.52 5.12 0.65
C ARG A 229 15.06 4.71 0.50
N SER A 230 14.13 5.39 1.20
CA SER A 230 12.70 5.04 1.19
C SER A 230 11.98 5.38 -0.11
N SER A 231 12.47 6.36 -0.89
CA SER A 231 11.96 6.62 -2.24
C SER A 231 12.47 5.59 -3.26
N ARG A 232 13.51 4.83 -2.92
CA ARG A 232 14.23 3.93 -3.83
C ARG A 232 14.14 2.45 -3.44
N SER A 233 13.28 2.08 -2.50
CA SER A 233 13.04 0.68 -2.14
C SER A 233 11.54 0.39 -2.08
N HIS A 234 11.14 -0.76 -2.59
CA HIS A 234 9.77 -1.26 -2.45
C HIS A 234 9.64 -1.99 -1.12
N CYS A 235 8.59 -1.70 -0.36
CA CYS A 235 8.26 -2.45 0.84
C CYS A 235 7.11 -3.41 0.53
N MET A 236 7.26 -4.68 0.88
CA MET A 236 6.23 -5.70 0.69
C MET A 236 5.84 -6.30 2.03
N ILE A 237 4.53 -6.33 2.30
CA ILE A 237 3.94 -7.00 3.46
C ILE A 237 3.05 -8.11 2.93
N ILE A 238 3.35 -9.34 3.30
CA ILE A 238 2.62 -10.53 2.85
C ILE A 238 1.91 -11.08 4.07
N LEU A 239 0.58 -11.13 4.02
CA LEU A 239 -0.27 -11.76 5.04
C LEU A 239 -0.83 -13.03 4.44
N ASP A 240 -0.38 -14.17 4.94
CA ASP A 240 -0.96 -15.47 4.67
C ASP A 240 -1.99 -15.81 5.76
N VAL A 241 -3.13 -16.35 5.35
CA VAL A 241 -4.22 -16.83 6.23
C VAL A 241 -4.33 -18.35 6.06
N PRO A 242 -3.51 -19.15 6.76
CA PRO A 242 -3.37 -20.57 6.44
C PRO A 242 -4.64 -21.39 6.63
N THR A 243 -5.53 -20.96 7.52
CA THR A 243 -6.80 -21.63 7.80
C THR A 243 -7.72 -21.72 6.59
N VAL A 244 -7.64 -20.75 5.67
CA VAL A 244 -8.48 -20.65 4.46
C VAL A 244 -7.68 -20.64 3.16
N GLY A 245 -6.33 -20.64 3.25
CA GLY A 245 -5.45 -20.53 2.08
C GLY A 245 -5.41 -19.14 1.45
N GLY A 246 -5.92 -18.12 2.14
CA GLY A 246 -5.96 -16.74 1.69
C GLY A 246 -4.60 -16.07 1.72
N ARG A 247 -4.36 -15.13 0.82
CA ARG A 247 -3.12 -14.33 0.78
C ARG A 247 -3.40 -12.89 0.39
N LEU A 248 -2.91 -11.95 1.19
CA LEU A 248 -2.85 -10.54 0.85
C LEU A 248 -1.39 -10.12 0.67
N MET A 249 -1.08 -9.50 -0.47
CA MET A 249 0.20 -8.85 -0.71
C MET A 249 0.00 -7.35 -0.79
N LEU A 250 0.60 -6.61 0.13
CA LEU A 250 0.57 -5.16 0.18
C LEU A 250 1.94 -4.61 -0.23
N VAL A 251 1.97 -3.82 -1.30
CA VAL A 251 3.23 -3.30 -1.88
C VAL A 251 3.23 -1.78 -1.84
N ASP A 252 4.15 -1.21 -1.06
CA ASP A 252 4.48 0.22 -1.09
C ASP A 252 5.63 0.40 -2.08
N MET A 253 5.30 0.87 -3.29
CA MET A 253 6.31 1.04 -4.32
C MET A 253 7.25 2.20 -3.96
N ALA A 254 8.48 2.12 -4.42
CA ALA A 254 9.35 3.26 -4.57
C ALA A 254 8.71 4.33 -5.46
N GLY A 255 9.13 5.57 -5.29
CA GLY A 255 8.55 6.69 -6.01
C GLY A 255 8.97 6.69 -7.47
N SER A 256 8.03 6.94 -8.39
CA SER A 256 8.37 7.16 -9.79
C SER A 256 8.86 8.61 -9.98
N GLU A 257 10.08 8.92 -9.58
CA GLU A 257 10.71 10.21 -9.94
C GLU A 257 11.32 10.18 -11.36
N ASN A 258 11.15 11.28 -12.11
CA ASN A 258 11.86 11.49 -13.37
C ASN A 258 13.27 12.05 -13.11
N ILE A 259 14.29 11.50 -13.79
CA ILE A 259 15.70 11.90 -13.71
C ILE A 259 15.89 13.42 -13.88
N GLU A 260 15.06 14.06 -14.71
CA GLU A 260 15.15 15.50 -14.99
C GLU A 260 14.77 16.39 -13.78
N GLN A 261 13.88 15.94 -12.89
CA GLN A 261 13.53 16.69 -11.67
C GLN A 261 14.57 16.53 -10.57
N ALA A 262 15.44 15.51 -10.64
CA ALA A 262 16.44 15.22 -9.63
C ALA A 262 17.75 16.01 -9.81
N GLY A 263 17.98 16.66 -10.96
CA GLY A 263 19.11 17.59 -11.17
C GLY A 263 20.52 17.01 -10.96
N GLN A 264 20.70 15.69 -11.05
CA GLN A 264 21.94 15.00 -10.68
C GLN A 264 22.66 14.36 -11.90
N ASN A 265 23.98 14.55 -11.99
CA ASN A 265 24.83 14.04 -13.06
C ASN A 265 25.46 12.67 -12.73
N GLY A 266 25.44 11.76 -13.72
CA GLY A 266 26.53 10.81 -14.03
C GLY A 266 26.61 9.46 -13.31
N LEU A 267 26.20 9.33 -12.04
CA LEU A 267 26.22 8.05 -11.30
C LEU A 267 24.96 7.83 -10.46
N GLU A 268 24.42 8.87 -9.83
CA GLU A 268 23.13 8.83 -9.13
C GLU A 268 21.96 8.58 -10.11
N ALA A 269 22.10 9.02 -11.35
CA ALA A 269 21.13 8.75 -12.42
C ALA A 269 20.97 7.26 -12.74
N LYS A 270 22.01 6.42 -12.57
CA LYS A 270 21.90 4.96 -12.80
C LYS A 270 21.06 4.27 -11.72
N MET A 271 21.24 4.65 -10.46
CA MET A 271 20.44 4.11 -9.35
C MET A 271 18.97 4.59 -9.38
N GLN A 272 18.68 5.67 -10.10
CA GLN A 272 17.33 6.19 -10.33
C GLN A 272 16.59 5.48 -11.48
N VAL A 273 17.33 4.79 -12.36
CA VAL A 273 16.77 3.94 -13.43
C VAL A 273 16.38 2.56 -12.89
N GLU A 274 17.00 2.12 -11.79
CA GLU A 274 16.75 0.83 -11.12
C GLU A 274 15.84 0.99 -9.88
N ILE A 275 14.72 1.70 -10.07
CA ILE A 275 13.60 1.68 -9.13
C ILE A 275 12.86 0.36 -9.26
#